data_AF-A0A2H5MX90-F1
#
_entry.id   AF-A0A2H5MX90-F1
#
_cell.length_a   1.000
_cell.length_b   1.000
_cell.length_c   1.000
_cell.angle_alpha   90.00
_cell.angle_beta   90.00
_cell.angle_gamma   90.00
#
_symmetry.space_group_name_H-M   'P 1'
#
loop_
_entity.id
_entity.type
_entity.pdbx_description
1 polymer ?
#
loop_
_entity_poly.entity_id
_entity_poly.type
_entity_poly.pdbx_seq_one_letter_code
_entity_poly.pdbx_strand_id
1 'polypeptide(L)'
;MVLSKRYLFFSVLYLLLLTDTALCIRFPDRVSTSINDELGRPLKAAVFALGSFWRSEAVFGCLNGVVRTTVGYAGGSKTNPEFRNLGDHAESVQNVLGHDS
;
A
#
# COMPACT_ATOMS: atom_id res chain seq x y z
N MET A 1 30.88 18.51 31.56
CA MET A 1 29.85 17.46 31.71
C MET A 1 28.51 17.85 31.04
N VAL A 2 28.53 18.24 29.76
CA VAL A 2 27.33 18.68 28.98
C VAL A 2 27.37 18.08 27.57
N LEU A 3 28.59 17.86 27.04
CA LEU A 3 28.84 17.28 25.72
C LEU A 3 28.35 15.82 25.62
N SER A 4 28.58 14.99 26.64
CA SER A 4 28.11 13.58 26.67
C SER A 4 26.58 13.44 26.74
N LYS A 5 25.87 14.38 27.38
CA LYS A 5 24.40 14.37 27.45
C LYS A 5 23.77 14.70 26.10
N ARG A 6 24.40 15.56 25.28
CA ARG A 6 23.95 15.84 23.91
C ARG A 6 24.12 14.63 23.02
N TYR A 7 25.27 13.95 23.08
CA TYR A 7 25.49 12.70 22.35
C TYR A 7 24.56 11.57 22.79
N LEU A 8 24.27 11.47 24.10
CA LEU A 8 23.27 10.53 24.61
C LEU A 8 21.88 10.85 24.05
N PHE A 9 21.49 12.12 24.03
CA PHE A 9 20.19 12.55 23.47
C PHE A 9 20.09 12.27 21.97
N PHE A 10 21.12 12.59 21.18
CA PHE A 10 21.14 12.27 19.75
C PHE A 10 21.21 10.76 19.48
N SER A 11 21.91 9.99 20.32
CA SER A 11 21.95 8.53 20.24
C SER A 11 20.58 7.91 20.53
N VAL A 12 19.90 8.38 21.58
CA VAL A 12 18.53 7.95 21.91
C VAL A 12 17.55 8.39 20.82
N LEU A 13 17.66 9.60 20.28
CA LEU A 13 16.82 10.07 19.18
C LEU A 13 17.06 9.26 17.90
N TYR A 14 18.32 8.92 17.59
CA TYR A 14 18.68 8.07 16.46
C TYR A 14 18.16 6.64 16.63
N LEU A 15 18.25 6.07 17.84
CA LEU A 15 17.65 4.79 18.18
C LEU A 15 16.12 4.81 18.07
N LEU A 16 15.45 5.88 18.52
CA LEU A 16 14.01 6.06 18.36
C LEU A 16 13.60 6.20 16.88
N LEU A 17 14.41 6.91 16.07
CA LEU A 17 14.22 7.00 14.62
C LEU A 17 14.42 5.64 13.91
N LEU A 18 15.23 4.73 14.46
CA LEU A 18 15.40 3.37 13.93
C LEU A 18 14.22 2.45 14.29
N THR A 19 13.43 2.75 15.32
CA THR A 19 12.30 1.90 15.76
C THR A 19 11.03 2.04 14.90
N ASP A 20 11.00 2.93 13.91
CA ASP A 20 9.81 3.20 13.07
C ASP A 20 9.52 2.13 12.00
N THR A 21 10.36 1.10 11.88
CA THR A 21 10.31 0.17 10.73
C THR A 21 9.57 -1.15 10.96
N ALA A 22 8.87 -1.33 12.09
CA ALA A 22 8.39 -2.66 12.48
C ALA A 22 6.87 -2.80 12.73
N LEU A 23 6.03 -1.79 12.46
CA LEU A 23 4.57 -1.94 12.60
C LEU A 23 3.86 -2.50 11.34
N CYS A 24 4.61 -2.90 10.31
CA CYS A 24 4.03 -3.24 9.01
C CYS A 24 3.43 -4.64 8.91
N ILE A 25 3.50 -5.49 9.94
CA ILE A 25 2.79 -6.77 9.95
C ILE A 25 1.50 -6.60 10.75
N ARG A 26 0.58 -5.81 10.21
CA ARG A 26 -0.81 -5.86 10.66
C ARG A 26 -1.38 -7.15 10.09
N PHE A 27 -1.59 -8.16 10.93
CA PHE A 27 -2.32 -9.35 10.51
C PHE A 27 -3.74 -8.90 10.18
N PRO A 28 -4.21 -9.07 8.93
CA PRO A 28 -5.58 -8.71 8.61
C PRO A 28 -6.49 -9.63 9.43
N ASP A 29 -7.46 -9.04 10.12
CA ASP A 29 -8.63 -9.82 10.55
C ASP A 29 -9.21 -10.38 9.25
N ARG A 30 -9.32 -11.71 9.15
CA ARG A 30 -9.88 -12.34 7.96
C ARG A 30 -11.33 -11.88 7.88
N VAL A 31 -11.57 -10.84 7.08
CA VAL A 31 -12.90 -10.35 6.76
C VAL A 31 -13.60 -11.51 6.05
N SER A 32 -14.36 -12.28 6.82
CA SER A 32 -15.24 -13.33 6.32
C SER A 32 -16.48 -12.69 5.75
N THR A 33 -16.31 -11.85 4.73
CA THR A 33 -17.45 -11.37 3.98
C THR A 33 -17.50 -12.17 2.70
N SER A 34 -18.31 -13.22 2.75
CA SER A 34 -18.97 -13.80 1.60
C SER A 34 -19.82 -12.70 0.93
N ILE A 35 -19.20 -11.79 0.19
CA ILE A 35 -19.91 -10.80 -0.62
C ILE A 35 -19.90 -11.32 -2.04
N ASN A 36 -20.84 -12.20 -2.33
CA ASN A 36 -21.61 -11.88 -3.52
C ASN A 36 -22.23 -10.52 -3.27
N ASP A 37 -22.02 -9.59 -4.18
CA ASP A 37 -22.92 -8.56 -4.73
C ASP A 37 -24.41 -8.46 -4.27
N GLU A 38 -24.81 -8.95 -3.10
CA GLU A 38 -26.22 -9.14 -2.73
C GLU A 38 -26.99 -7.83 -2.52
N LEU A 39 -26.28 -6.70 -2.36
CA LEU A 39 -26.90 -5.39 -2.22
C LEU A 39 -26.91 -4.59 -3.53
N GLY A 40 -26.26 -5.06 -4.59
CA GLY A 40 -26.18 -4.38 -5.90
C GLY A 40 -25.61 -2.95 -5.84
N ARG A 41 -24.89 -2.61 -4.76
CA ARG A 41 -24.37 -1.25 -4.56
C ARG A 41 -23.03 -1.10 -5.30
N PRO A 42 -22.82 0.00 -6.04
CA PRO A 42 -21.57 0.20 -6.77
C PRO A 42 -20.39 0.35 -5.79
N LEU A 43 -19.36 -0.47 -5.97
CA LEU A 43 -18.09 -0.35 -5.26
C LEU A 43 -17.26 0.82 -5.83
N LYS A 44 -16.44 1.42 -4.98
CA LYS A 44 -15.52 2.49 -5.40
C LYS A 44 -14.16 1.89 -5.76
N ALA A 45 -13.47 2.52 -6.70
CA ALA A 45 -12.11 2.14 -7.07
C ALA A 45 -11.17 3.34 -7.00
N ALA A 46 -9.95 3.11 -6.53
CA ALA A 46 -8.85 4.07 -6.53
C ALA A 46 -7.61 3.44 -7.15
N VAL A 47 -6.80 4.23 -7.87
CA VAL A 47 -5.57 3.76 -8.53
C VAL A 47 -4.39 4.57 -8.00
N PHE A 48 -3.32 3.86 -7.61
CA PHE A 48 -2.10 4.47 -7.09
C PHE A 48 -0.87 3.95 -7.85
N ALA A 49 0.09 4.83 -8.11
CA ALA A 49 1.40 4.51 -8.67
C ALA A 49 2.51 4.97 -7.71
N LEU A 50 3.04 4.03 -6.92
CA LEU A 50 3.91 4.33 -5.76
C LEU A 50 5.29 3.64 -5.85
N GLY A 51 5.71 3.25 -7.06
CA GLY A 51 6.88 2.40 -7.29
C GLY A 51 6.47 0.95 -7.49
N SER A 52 7.25 0.00 -6.95
CA SER A 52 7.01 -1.43 -7.19
C SER A 52 5.61 -1.87 -6.73
N PHE A 53 4.79 -2.36 -7.66
CA PHE A 53 3.41 -2.77 -7.33
C PHE A 53 3.36 -3.95 -6.36
N TRP A 54 4.40 -4.80 -6.29
CA TRP A 54 4.47 -5.89 -5.30
C TRP A 54 4.42 -5.37 -3.86
N ARG A 55 5.15 -4.28 -3.58
CA ARG A 55 5.16 -3.68 -2.26
C ARG A 55 3.81 -2.99 -2.00
N SER A 56 3.33 -2.21 -2.95
CA SER A 56 2.09 -1.46 -2.80
C SER A 56 0.89 -2.37 -2.63
N GLU A 57 0.78 -3.43 -3.45
CA GLU A 57 -0.28 -4.43 -3.35
C GLU A 57 -0.29 -5.13 -2.01
N ALA A 58 0.88 -5.56 -1.51
CA ALA A 58 0.98 -6.20 -0.21
C ALA A 58 0.51 -5.30 0.95
N VAL A 59 0.79 -3.99 0.85
CA VAL A 59 0.30 -3.02 1.85
C VAL A 59 -1.21 -2.84 1.73
N PHE A 60 -1.73 -2.57 0.53
CA PHE A 60 -3.17 -2.32 0.32
C PHE A 60 -4.03 -3.55 0.59
N GLY A 61 -3.55 -4.76 0.25
CA GLY A 61 -4.26 -6.01 0.46
C GLY A 61 -4.48 -6.35 1.94
N CYS A 62 -3.76 -5.71 2.85
CA CYS A 62 -3.93 -5.85 4.30
C CYS A 62 -4.75 -4.71 4.93
N LEU A 63 -5.21 -3.72 4.15
CA LEU A 63 -6.00 -2.62 4.67
C LEU A 63 -7.48 -3.01 4.82
N ASN A 64 -8.04 -2.72 5.98
CA ASN A 64 -9.47 -2.84 6.20
C ASN A 64 -10.23 -2.01 5.18
N GLY A 65 -11.28 -2.59 4.60
CA GLY A 65 -12.09 -1.93 3.59
C GLY A 65 -11.63 -2.14 2.15
N VAL A 66 -10.41 -2.62 1.91
CA VAL A 66 -10.01 -3.06 0.57
C VAL A 66 -10.60 -4.46 0.33
N VAL A 67 -11.48 -4.58 -0.66
CA VAL A 67 -12.12 -5.85 -1.01
C VAL A 67 -11.36 -6.59 -2.11
N ARG A 68 -10.64 -5.87 -2.96
CA ARG A 68 -9.82 -6.44 -4.04
C ARG A 68 -8.71 -5.48 -4.44
N THR A 69 -7.53 -6.03 -4.66
CA THR A 69 -6.41 -5.35 -5.34
C THR A 69 -6.22 -5.93 -6.73
N THR A 70 -5.76 -5.13 -7.68
CA THR A 70 -5.32 -5.59 -9.01
C THR A 70 -4.16 -4.73 -9.46
N VAL A 71 -3.07 -5.36 -9.91
CA VAL A 71 -1.85 -4.69 -10.34
C VAL A 71 -1.78 -4.56 -11.87
N GLY A 72 -1.05 -3.55 -12.35
CA GLY A 72 -0.84 -3.33 -13.77
C GLY A 72 0.00 -2.09 -14.07
N TYR A 73 -0.17 -1.57 -15.28
CA TYR A 73 0.53 -0.39 -15.79
C TYR A 73 -0.50 0.66 -16.22
N ALA A 74 -0.31 1.92 -15.80
CA ALA A 74 -1.23 3.01 -16.13
C ALA A 74 -0.50 4.34 -16.36
N GLY A 75 -1.21 5.29 -16.99
CA GLY A 75 -0.75 6.67 -17.17
C GLY A 75 0.14 6.92 -18.39
N GLY A 76 0.54 5.87 -19.11
CA GLY A 76 1.32 6.00 -20.34
C GLY A 76 0.48 5.92 -21.61
N SER A 77 1.14 6.13 -22.75
CA SER A 77 0.54 6.17 -24.09
C SER A 77 0.67 4.85 -24.85
N LYS A 78 1.60 3.97 -24.43
CA LYS A 78 1.80 2.67 -25.07
C LYS A 78 0.57 1.77 -24.92
N THR A 79 0.10 1.17 -26.02
CA THR A 79 -0.97 0.16 -25.97
C THR A 79 -0.44 -1.20 -25.51
N ASN A 80 -1.25 -1.92 -24.72
CA ASN A 80 -0.91 -3.23 -24.17
C ASN A 80 0.50 -3.31 -23.55
N PRO A 81 0.80 -2.49 -22.52
CA PRO A 81 2.09 -2.53 -21.84
C PRO A 81 2.30 -3.88 -21.16
N GLU A 82 3.55 -4.35 -21.18
CA GLU A 82 3.97 -5.60 -20.56
C GLU A 82 5.13 -5.36 -19.59
N PHE A 83 5.38 -6.29 -18.68
CA PHE A 83 6.38 -6.13 -17.62
C PHE A 83 7.78 -5.75 -18.12
N ARG A 84 8.23 -6.35 -19.23
CA ARG A 84 9.57 -6.07 -19.79
C ARG A 84 9.61 -4.80 -20.64
N ASN A 85 8.46 -4.22 -20.97
CA ASN A 85 8.36 -3.10 -21.88
C ASN A 85 7.07 -2.30 -21.62
N LEU A 86 7.08 -1.53 -20.55
CA LEU A 86 5.91 -0.74 -20.11
C LEU A 86 5.88 0.67 -20.72
N GLY A 87 6.96 1.17 -21.31
CA GLY A 87 7.01 2.51 -21.90
C GLY A 87 6.98 3.62 -20.86
N ASP A 88 6.10 4.60 -21.06
CA ASP A 88 5.86 5.76 -20.19
C ASP A 88 4.78 5.49 -19.11
N HIS A 89 4.34 4.24 -18.97
CA HIS A 89 3.43 3.86 -17.89
C HIS A 89 4.13 3.83 -16.53
N ALA A 90 3.34 3.85 -15.46
CA ALA A 90 3.80 3.59 -14.11
C ALA A 90 3.21 2.27 -13.60
N GLU A 91 4.02 1.52 -12.84
CA GLU A 91 3.54 0.42 -12.02
C GLU A 91 2.44 0.93 -11.08
N SER A 92 1.27 0.29 -11.17
CA SER A 92 0.04 0.79 -10.55
C SER A 92 -0.74 -0.32 -9.86
N VAL A 93 -1.43 0.04 -8.78
CA VAL A 93 -2.36 -0.84 -8.06
C VAL A 93 -3.73 -0.19 -8.04
N GLN A 94 -4.74 -0.91 -8.51
CA GLN A 94 -6.15 -0.57 -8.36
C GLN A 94 -6.70 -1.24 -7.11
N ASN A 95 -7.26 -0.44 -6.21
CA ASN A 95 -7.92 -0.89 -4.99
C ASN A 95 -9.43 -0.71 -5.16
N VAL A 96 -10.18 -1.80 -5.07
CA VAL A 96 -11.63 -1.76 -4.93
C VAL A 96 -11.95 -1.69 -3.44
N LEU A 97 -12.79 -0.72 -3.07
CA LEU A 97 -13.14 -0.39 -1.70
C LEU A 97 -14.56 -0.85 -1.41
N GLY A 98 -14.73 -1.43 -0.22
CA GLY A 98 -16.02 -1.76 0.35
C GLY A 98 -16.83 -0.50 0.64
N HIS A 99 -18.14 -0.68 0.79
CA HIS A 99 -19.06 0.42 1.05
C HIS A 99 -18.75 1.18 2.36
N ASP A 100 -18.18 0.50 3.34
CA ASP A 100 -17.95 1.03 4.70
C ASP A 100 -16.52 1.59 4.90
N SER A 101 -15.83 1.88 3.79
CA SER A 101 -14.39 2.25 3.74
C SER A 101 -14.16 3.73 3.46
#